data_AF-A0A7C1SIC7-F1
#
_entry.id   AF-A0A7C1SIC7-F1
#
_cell.length_a   1.000
_cell.length_b   1.000
_cell.length_c   1.000
_cell.angle_alpha   90.00
_cell.angle_beta   90.00
_cell.angle_gamma   90.00
#
_symmetry.space_group_name_H-M   'P 1'
#
loop_
_entity.id
_entity.type
_entity.pdbx_description
1 polymer ?
#
loop_
_entity_poly.entity_id
_entity_poly.type
_entity_poly.pdbx_seq_one_letter_code
_entity_poly.pdbx_strand_id
1 'polypeptide(L)'
;MQNRQAEPRHWQRVLVKLSGEAFAGEQGTGLNPDAIDYLARELISAYDLGVQLAVVVGGGNIVRGSAFANTGIEHATADYMGMLATVINALALQAAIERYGVDTRVQSAITMQAVAEPFIRRRAIRHLEKGRIVILAAGTGNPFFTTDTAASLRAVELNADALLKATNVDGIYDRDPRHYADAVKFESLSFEEALKRQLRIMDLTAFTLCMERRMEVVVFNIWKPGNLRRVVQGEPVGTRVHNHA
;
A
#
# COMPACT_ATOMS: atom_id res chain seq x y z
N MET A 1 -34.54 15.44 8.25
CA MET A 1 -33.36 15.68 7.38
C MET A 1 -33.11 14.40 6.62
N GLN A 2 -33.24 14.43 5.30
CA GLN A 2 -33.15 13.22 4.47
C GLN A 2 -31.74 12.63 4.57
N ASN A 3 -31.68 11.37 4.98
CA ASN A 3 -30.50 10.52 4.93
C ASN A 3 -30.04 10.46 3.47
N ARG A 4 -29.01 11.24 3.08
CA ARG A 4 -28.28 10.96 1.85
C ARG A 4 -27.55 9.64 2.07
N GLN A 5 -28.16 8.54 1.64
CA GLN A 5 -27.39 7.33 1.36
C GLN A 5 -26.27 7.75 0.42
N ALA A 6 -25.02 7.63 0.88
CA ALA A 6 -23.87 7.93 0.04
C ALA A 6 -23.97 7.05 -1.21
N GLU A 7 -23.99 7.66 -2.40
CA GLU A 7 -23.96 6.89 -3.65
C GLU A 7 -22.76 5.94 -3.62
N PRO A 8 -22.91 4.70 -4.11
CA PRO A 8 -21.82 3.74 -4.15
C PRO A 8 -20.64 4.34 -4.93
N ARG A 9 -19.53 4.60 -4.22
CA ARG A 9 -18.32 5.15 -4.84
C ARG A 9 -17.68 4.07 -5.67
N HIS A 10 -17.71 4.24 -6.98
CA HIS A 10 -17.01 3.36 -7.90
C HIS A 10 -15.64 3.94 -8.21
N TRP A 11 -14.60 3.50 -7.49
CA TRP A 11 -13.23 3.83 -7.89
C TRP A 11 -12.89 3.12 -9.20
N GLN A 12 -12.30 3.85 -10.14
CA GLN A 12 -11.78 3.29 -11.38
C GLN A 12 -10.35 2.80 -11.21
N ARG A 13 -9.56 3.48 -10.36
CA ARG A 13 -8.15 3.18 -10.14
C ARG A 13 -7.79 3.33 -8.69
N VAL A 14 -7.14 2.31 -8.13
CA VAL A 14 -6.66 2.36 -6.73
C VAL A 14 -5.20 1.96 -6.66
N LEU A 15 -4.50 2.49 -5.66
CA LEU A 15 -3.17 2.01 -5.30
C LEU A 15 -3.24 1.30 -3.96
N VAL A 16 -2.87 0.02 -3.92
CA VAL A 16 -2.76 -0.76 -2.68
C VAL A 16 -1.32 -0.70 -2.20
N LYS A 17 -1.11 -0.28 -0.95
CA LYS A 17 0.20 -0.37 -0.30
C LYS A 17 0.22 -1.58 0.62
N LEU A 18 1.07 -2.55 0.30
CA LEU A 18 1.33 -3.72 1.14
C LEU A 18 2.59 -3.49 1.98
N SER A 19 2.53 -3.82 3.27
CA SER A 19 3.73 -3.79 4.11
C SER A 19 4.65 -4.97 3.79
N GLY A 20 5.96 -4.81 4.00
CA GLY A 20 6.91 -5.90 3.79
C GLY A 20 6.65 -7.07 4.73
N GLU A 21 6.29 -6.80 5.99
CA GLU A 21 6.00 -7.85 6.96
C GLU A 21 4.83 -8.75 6.52
N ALA A 22 3.92 -8.26 5.67
CA ALA A 22 2.80 -9.05 5.18
C ALA A 22 3.27 -10.27 4.35
N PHE A 23 4.46 -10.20 3.75
CA PHE A 23 5.04 -11.28 2.96
C PHE A 23 5.66 -12.40 3.80
N ALA A 24 5.98 -12.13 5.07
CA ALA A 24 6.64 -13.09 5.95
C ALA A 24 5.67 -14.02 6.71
N GLY A 25 4.37 -13.71 6.70
CA GLY A 25 3.40 -14.41 7.55
C GLY A 25 3.80 -14.39 9.03
N GLU A 26 3.53 -15.48 9.74
CA GLU A 26 3.85 -15.62 11.17
C GLU A 26 5.36 -15.66 11.48
N GLN A 27 6.19 -16.03 10.50
CA GLN A 27 7.64 -16.13 10.68
C GLN A 27 8.31 -14.76 10.87
N GLY A 28 7.67 -13.68 10.42
CA GLY A 28 8.14 -12.30 10.62
C GLY A 28 9.38 -11.89 9.79
N THR A 29 10.05 -12.83 9.12
CA THR A 29 11.12 -12.57 8.15
C THR A 29 11.02 -13.48 6.93
N GLY A 30 11.64 -13.08 5.81
CA GLY A 30 11.67 -13.87 4.58
C GLY A 30 10.36 -13.82 3.78
N LEU A 31 10.13 -14.86 2.97
CA LEU A 31 8.98 -15.01 2.09
C LEU A 31 8.19 -16.25 2.50
N ASN A 32 6.97 -16.06 2.96
CA ASN A 32 6.05 -17.15 3.27
C ASN A 32 5.12 -17.41 2.06
N PRO A 33 5.15 -18.60 1.46
CA PRO A 33 4.36 -18.90 0.26
C PRO A 33 2.85 -18.72 0.45
N ASP A 34 2.31 -19.11 1.61
CA ASP A 34 0.87 -19.05 1.90
C ASP A 34 0.41 -17.60 2.07
N ALA A 35 1.21 -16.78 2.75
CA ALA A 35 0.99 -15.34 2.88
C ALA A 35 0.96 -14.65 1.51
N ILE A 36 1.91 -14.99 0.63
CA ILE A 36 2.01 -14.41 -0.71
C ILE A 36 0.82 -14.87 -1.57
N ASP A 37 0.45 -16.14 -1.50
CA ASP A 37 -0.73 -16.68 -2.22
C ASP A 37 -2.02 -15.99 -1.76
N TYR A 38 -2.18 -15.78 -0.45
CA TYR A 38 -3.30 -15.03 0.12
C TYR A 38 -3.36 -13.59 -0.40
N LEU A 39 -2.24 -12.87 -0.36
CA LEU A 39 -2.16 -11.49 -0.87
C LEU A 39 -2.49 -11.43 -2.36
N ALA A 40 -1.99 -12.38 -3.16
CA ALA A 40 -2.30 -12.46 -4.58
C ALA A 40 -3.81 -12.65 -4.81
N ARG A 41 -4.46 -13.56 -4.06
CA ARG A 41 -5.91 -13.79 -4.16
C ARG A 41 -6.74 -12.57 -3.74
N GLU A 42 -6.35 -11.86 -2.69
CA GLU A 42 -7.02 -10.61 -2.29
C GLU A 42 -6.92 -9.56 -3.40
N LEU A 43 -5.74 -9.37 -4.00
CA LEU A 43 -5.57 -8.44 -5.13
C LEU A 43 -6.39 -8.85 -6.35
N ILE A 44 -6.42 -10.14 -6.69
CA ILE A 44 -7.23 -10.69 -7.78
C ILE A 44 -8.73 -10.45 -7.50
N SER A 45 -9.19 -10.67 -6.26
CA SER A 45 -10.59 -10.46 -5.90
C SER A 45 -11.09 -9.02 -6.11
N ALA A 46 -10.20 -8.03 -5.99
CA ALA A 46 -10.48 -6.65 -6.30
C ALA A 46 -10.32 -6.35 -7.79
N TYR A 47 -9.29 -6.91 -8.43
CA TYR A 47 -9.09 -6.83 -9.87
C TYR A 47 -10.31 -7.35 -10.66
N ASP A 48 -10.94 -8.43 -10.20
CA ASP A 48 -12.15 -9.01 -10.81
C ASP A 48 -13.38 -8.08 -10.77
N LEU A 49 -13.33 -6.97 -10.01
CA LEU A 49 -14.34 -5.91 -10.06
C LEU A 49 -14.16 -4.98 -11.28
N GLY A 50 -13.07 -5.12 -12.04
CA GLY A 50 -12.72 -4.23 -13.15
C GLY A 50 -11.98 -2.96 -12.74
N VAL A 51 -11.52 -2.88 -11.47
CA VAL A 51 -10.70 -1.74 -11.01
C VAL A 51 -9.28 -1.84 -11.57
N GLN A 52 -8.71 -0.71 -11.95
CA GLN A 52 -7.30 -0.63 -12.32
C GLN A 52 -6.44 -0.64 -11.06
N LEU A 53 -5.61 -1.67 -10.91
CA LEU A 53 -4.90 -1.96 -9.66
C LEU A 53 -3.40 -1.69 -9.77
N ALA A 54 -2.92 -0.69 -9.03
CA ALA A 54 -1.50 -0.50 -8.77
C ALA A 54 -1.17 -1.00 -7.35
N VAL A 55 0.04 -1.54 -7.16
CA VAL A 55 0.49 -2.08 -5.88
C VAL A 55 1.87 -1.53 -5.55
N VAL A 56 2.07 -1.00 -4.35
CA VAL A 56 3.40 -0.70 -3.79
C VAL A 56 3.71 -1.71 -2.70
N VAL A 57 4.91 -2.28 -2.72
CA VAL A 57 5.33 -3.31 -1.76
C VAL A 57 6.43 -2.78 -0.84
N GLY A 58 6.29 -3.06 0.47
CA GLY A 58 7.34 -2.83 1.46
C GLY A 58 8.46 -3.88 1.41
N GLY A 59 9.56 -3.68 2.14
CA GLY A 59 10.74 -4.58 2.17
C GLY A 59 11.15 -5.05 3.57
N GLY A 60 10.39 -4.68 4.61
CA GLY A 60 10.72 -4.92 6.03
C GLY A 60 10.76 -6.39 6.48
N ASN A 61 10.33 -7.33 5.65
CA ASN A 61 10.50 -8.76 5.90
C ASN A 61 11.92 -9.28 5.60
N ILE A 62 12.64 -8.65 4.67
CA ILE A 62 14.01 -9.08 4.27
C ILE A 62 15.04 -8.16 4.91
N VAL A 63 14.82 -6.84 4.84
CA VAL A 63 15.75 -5.82 5.35
C VAL A 63 14.98 -4.92 6.30
N ARG A 64 15.25 -5.04 7.60
CA ARG A 64 14.72 -4.11 8.63
C ARG A 64 15.75 -3.05 8.94
N GLY A 65 15.47 -1.78 8.63
CA GLY A 65 16.37 -0.65 8.91
C GLY A 65 16.88 -0.62 10.36
N SER A 66 16.03 -0.97 11.32
CA SER A 66 16.40 -1.06 12.75
C SER A 66 17.47 -2.12 13.06
N ALA A 67 17.60 -3.16 12.25
CA ALA A 67 18.65 -4.16 12.42
C ALA A 67 20.04 -3.59 12.08
N PHE A 68 20.11 -2.53 11.27
CA PHE A 68 21.38 -1.98 10.78
C PHE A 68 21.95 -0.86 11.64
N ALA A 69 21.17 -0.30 12.56
CA ALA A 69 21.61 0.78 13.46
C ALA A 69 22.90 0.42 14.25
N ASN A 70 23.12 -0.87 14.54
CA ASN A 70 24.28 -1.36 15.29
C ASN A 70 25.36 -2.02 14.40
N THR A 71 25.20 -2.01 13.08
CA THR A 71 26.08 -2.73 12.14
C THR A 71 27.18 -1.86 11.53
N GLY A 72 27.13 -0.54 11.75
CA GLY A 72 28.04 0.43 11.12
C GLY A 72 27.74 0.72 9.65
N ILE A 73 26.66 0.15 9.09
CA ILE A 73 26.20 0.47 7.75
C ILE A 73 25.60 1.87 7.72
N GLU A 74 26.03 2.69 6.76
CA GLU A 74 25.48 4.02 6.53
C GLU A 74 23.97 3.92 6.21
N HIS A 75 23.17 4.82 6.79
CA HIS A 75 21.71 4.83 6.61
C HIS A 75 21.28 4.80 5.13
N ALA A 76 21.93 5.58 4.27
CA ALA A 76 21.60 5.61 2.85
C ALA A 76 21.82 4.25 2.16
N THR A 77 22.87 3.53 2.56
CA THR A 77 23.14 2.17 2.08
C THR A 77 22.08 1.19 2.56
N ALA A 78 21.66 1.28 3.83
CA ALA A 78 20.58 0.45 4.36
C ALA A 78 19.24 0.70 3.64
N ASP A 79 18.95 1.94 3.25
CA ASP A 79 17.76 2.27 2.46
C ASP A 79 17.82 1.63 1.06
N TYR A 80 18.98 1.63 0.39
CA TYR A 80 19.16 0.90 -0.87
C TYR A 80 18.95 -0.60 -0.71
N MET A 81 19.46 -1.21 0.38
CA MET A 81 19.16 -2.62 0.68
C MET A 81 17.66 -2.85 0.86
N GLY A 82 16.96 -1.93 1.55
CA GLY A 82 15.51 -1.96 1.71
C GLY A 82 14.76 -1.85 0.38
N MET A 83 15.23 -0.96 -0.52
CA MET A 83 14.67 -0.83 -1.87
C MET A 83 14.85 -2.11 -2.68
N LEU A 84 16.00 -2.78 -2.61
CA LEU A 84 16.19 -4.08 -3.25
C LEU A 84 15.28 -5.16 -2.67
N ALA A 85 15.06 -5.17 -1.35
CA ALA A 85 14.10 -6.07 -0.72
C ALA A 85 12.67 -5.90 -1.27
N THR A 86 12.24 -4.67 -1.55
CA THR A 86 10.93 -4.43 -2.17
C THR A 86 10.84 -5.04 -3.57
N VAL A 87 11.94 -5.09 -4.33
CA VAL A 87 11.98 -5.73 -5.66
C VAL A 87 11.82 -7.24 -5.53
N ILE A 88 12.49 -7.86 -4.56
CA ILE A 88 12.34 -9.29 -4.29
C ILE A 88 10.87 -9.64 -3.98
N ASN A 89 10.21 -8.84 -3.12
CA ASN A 89 8.80 -9.01 -2.81
C ASN A 89 7.91 -8.80 -4.03
N ALA A 90 8.22 -7.80 -4.88
CA ALA A 90 7.45 -7.54 -6.09
C ALA A 90 7.51 -8.72 -7.07
N LEU A 91 8.67 -9.33 -7.26
CA LEU A 91 8.83 -10.51 -8.11
C LEU A 91 8.08 -11.73 -7.55
N ALA A 92 8.11 -11.92 -6.22
CA ALA A 92 7.38 -13.00 -5.58
C ALA A 92 5.86 -12.83 -5.72
N LEU A 93 5.36 -11.60 -5.54
CA LEU A 93 3.96 -11.25 -5.77
C LEU A 93 3.55 -11.41 -7.24
N GLN A 94 4.43 -10.98 -8.15
CA GLN A 94 4.25 -11.11 -9.60
C GLN A 94 3.96 -12.57 -9.97
N ALA A 95 4.88 -13.46 -9.58
CA ALA A 95 4.78 -14.88 -9.87
C ALA A 95 3.51 -15.49 -9.26
N ALA A 96 3.14 -15.10 -8.03
CA ALA A 96 1.95 -15.62 -7.37
C ALA A 96 0.65 -15.20 -8.08
N ILE A 97 0.55 -13.94 -8.54
CA ILE A 97 -0.61 -13.46 -9.29
C ILE A 97 -0.69 -14.13 -10.67
N GLU A 98 0.44 -14.23 -11.39
CA GLU A 98 0.49 -14.79 -12.75
C GLU A 98 0.13 -16.28 -12.79
N ARG A 99 0.32 -17.03 -11.68
CA ARG A 99 -0.21 -18.41 -11.55
C ARG A 99 -1.72 -18.52 -11.71
N TYR A 100 -2.46 -17.44 -11.46
CA TYR A 100 -3.91 -17.35 -11.64
C TYR A 100 -4.31 -16.79 -13.00
N GLY A 101 -3.36 -16.62 -13.94
CA GLY A 101 -3.64 -16.15 -15.29
C GLY A 101 -3.89 -14.63 -15.40
N VAL A 102 -3.57 -13.86 -14.36
CA VAL A 102 -3.68 -12.39 -14.39
C VAL A 102 -2.35 -11.78 -14.80
N ASP A 103 -2.38 -10.98 -15.87
CA ASP A 103 -1.21 -10.27 -16.37
C ASP A 103 -0.74 -9.21 -15.37
N THR A 104 0.56 -9.20 -15.07
CA THR A 104 1.16 -8.20 -14.19
C THR A 104 2.39 -7.54 -14.78
N ARG A 105 2.79 -6.38 -14.28
CA ARG A 105 4.06 -5.73 -14.65
C ARG A 105 4.74 -5.16 -13.42
N VAL A 106 5.95 -5.63 -13.14
CA VAL A 106 6.82 -5.03 -12.13
C VAL A 106 7.56 -3.84 -12.74
N GLN A 107 7.45 -2.69 -12.09
CA GLN A 107 8.24 -1.50 -12.40
C GLN A 107 9.04 -1.03 -11.18
N SER A 108 10.30 -0.72 -11.39
CA SER A 108 11.23 -0.31 -10.34
C SER A 108 11.61 1.17 -10.47
N ALA A 109 11.69 1.88 -9.35
CA ALA A 109 12.25 3.23 -9.29
C ALA A 109 13.78 3.25 -9.54
N ILE A 110 14.48 2.16 -9.20
CA ILE A 110 15.88 1.96 -9.52
C ILE A 110 15.98 1.11 -10.79
N THR A 111 16.67 1.61 -11.82
CA THR A 111 16.77 0.91 -13.11
C THR A 111 17.53 -0.41 -12.98
N MET A 112 16.92 -1.51 -13.43
CA MET A 112 17.50 -2.86 -13.39
C MET A 112 17.03 -3.67 -14.60
N GLN A 113 17.68 -3.43 -15.75
CA GLN A 113 17.19 -3.80 -17.08
C GLN A 113 16.79 -5.28 -17.24
N ALA A 114 17.50 -6.20 -16.59
CA ALA A 114 17.22 -7.64 -16.71
C ALA A 114 16.11 -8.15 -15.78
N VAL A 115 15.69 -7.36 -14.79
CA VAL A 115 14.85 -7.82 -13.67
C VAL A 115 13.46 -7.21 -13.70
N ALA A 116 13.36 -5.89 -13.92
CA ALA A 116 12.10 -5.17 -13.89
C ALA A 116 12.11 -3.99 -14.87
N GLU A 117 10.93 -3.60 -15.37
CA GLU A 117 10.83 -2.38 -16.18
C GLU A 117 11.21 -1.15 -15.32
N PRO A 118 11.85 -0.12 -15.88
CA PRO A 118 11.96 1.15 -15.18
C PRO A 118 10.56 1.76 -15.02
N PHE A 119 10.30 2.39 -13.87
CA PHE A 119 9.07 3.15 -13.69
C PHE A 119 9.03 4.33 -14.67
N ILE A 120 8.06 4.29 -15.57
CA ILE A 120 7.73 5.38 -16.49
C ILE A 120 6.24 5.62 -16.35
N ARG A 121 5.85 6.75 -15.76
CA ARG A 121 4.45 7.11 -15.45
C ARG A 121 3.47 6.78 -16.59
N ARG A 122 3.78 7.22 -17.82
CA ARG A 122 2.92 7.00 -19.00
C ARG A 122 2.79 5.52 -19.36
N ARG A 123 3.84 4.71 -19.15
CA ARG A 123 3.83 3.27 -19.37
C ARG A 123 3.02 2.55 -18.29
N ALA A 124 3.18 2.93 -17.03
CA ALA A 124 2.39 2.41 -15.91
C ALA A 124 0.88 2.60 -16.15
N ILE A 125 0.47 3.83 -16.51
CA ILE A 125 -0.92 4.14 -16.87
C ILE A 125 -1.39 3.28 -18.03
N ARG A 126 -0.57 3.10 -19.07
CA ARG A 126 -0.92 2.26 -20.23
C ARG A 126 -1.08 0.78 -19.87
N HIS A 127 -0.33 0.26 -18.90
CA HIS A 127 -0.51 -1.11 -18.40
C HIS A 127 -1.83 -1.22 -17.62
N LEU A 128 -2.13 -0.25 -16.75
CA LEU A 128 -3.39 -0.18 -16.00
C LEU A 128 -4.61 -0.13 -16.94
N GLU A 129 -4.58 0.70 -17.98
CA GLU A 129 -5.64 0.79 -19.01
C GLU A 129 -5.88 -0.52 -19.77
N LYS A 130 -4.85 -1.39 -19.85
CA LYS A 130 -4.94 -2.70 -20.48
C LYS A 130 -5.43 -3.80 -19.53
N GLY A 131 -5.82 -3.45 -18.30
CA GLY A 131 -6.25 -4.42 -17.30
C GLY A 131 -5.08 -5.24 -16.74
N ARG A 132 -3.88 -4.66 -16.63
CA ARG A 132 -2.75 -5.33 -15.95
C ARG A 132 -2.61 -4.81 -14.54
N ILE A 133 -2.24 -5.68 -13.61
CA ILE A 133 -1.84 -5.25 -12.26
C ILE A 133 -0.41 -4.70 -12.35
N VAL A 134 -0.19 -3.46 -11.90
CA VAL A 134 1.14 -2.83 -11.92
C VAL A 134 1.73 -2.86 -10.52
N ILE A 135 2.84 -3.58 -10.36
CA ILE A 135 3.56 -3.71 -9.08
C ILE A 135 4.75 -2.75 -9.10
N LEU A 136 4.84 -1.87 -8.12
CA LEU A 136 5.80 -0.79 -8.03
C LEU A 136 6.78 -1.07 -6.90
N ALA A 137 8.05 -1.13 -7.26
CA ALA A 137 9.15 -1.49 -6.37
C ALA A 137 10.24 -0.40 -6.32
N ALA A 138 11.19 -0.59 -5.42
CA ALA A 138 12.27 0.33 -5.07
C ALA A 138 11.80 1.70 -4.54
N GLY A 139 10.58 1.78 -4.00
CA GLY A 139 10.05 2.97 -3.35
C GLY A 139 10.10 4.23 -4.23
N THR A 140 10.67 5.30 -3.70
CA THR A 140 10.91 6.56 -4.44
C THR A 140 12.18 6.52 -5.29
N GLY A 141 13.03 5.49 -5.12
CA GLY A 141 14.38 5.42 -5.67
C GLY A 141 15.42 6.22 -4.88
N ASN A 142 15.01 6.90 -3.80
CA ASN A 142 15.86 7.79 -3.01
C ASN A 142 15.90 7.32 -1.54
N PRO A 143 17.07 7.33 -0.89
CA PRO A 143 17.19 7.15 0.55
C PRO A 143 16.38 8.18 1.36
N PHE A 144 16.19 7.91 2.65
CA PHE A 144 15.46 8.75 3.63
C PHE A 144 13.94 8.86 3.43
N PHE A 145 13.37 8.13 2.47
CA PHE A 145 11.93 8.07 2.23
C PHE A 145 11.36 6.70 2.58
N THR A 146 10.14 6.70 3.11
CA THR A 146 9.45 5.45 3.43
C THR A 146 8.72 4.91 2.21
N THR A 147 8.28 3.65 2.30
CA THR A 147 7.37 3.08 1.30
C THR A 147 5.97 3.69 1.32
N ASP A 148 5.56 4.31 2.44
CA ASP A 148 4.30 5.05 2.48
C ASP A 148 4.44 6.34 1.66
N THR A 149 5.59 7.03 1.73
CA THR A 149 5.87 8.18 0.86
C THR A 149 5.85 7.78 -0.62
N ALA A 150 6.46 6.64 -0.96
CA ALA A 150 6.42 6.11 -2.32
C ALA A 150 4.99 5.79 -2.77
N ALA A 151 4.17 5.17 -1.91
CA ALA A 151 2.78 4.86 -2.22
C ALA A 151 1.95 6.12 -2.46
N SER A 152 2.07 7.15 -1.62
CA SER A 152 1.42 8.44 -1.83
C SER A 152 1.85 9.11 -3.13
N LEU A 153 3.14 9.12 -3.42
CA LEU A 153 3.69 9.68 -4.67
C LEU A 153 3.13 8.96 -5.91
N ARG A 154 3.21 7.63 -5.93
CA ARG A 154 2.75 6.82 -7.07
C ARG A 154 1.23 6.89 -7.24
N ALA A 155 0.46 6.97 -6.16
CA ALA A 155 -0.98 7.12 -6.23
C ALA A 155 -1.36 8.43 -6.94
N VAL A 156 -0.69 9.53 -6.59
CA VAL A 156 -0.88 10.83 -7.23
C VAL A 156 -0.43 10.81 -8.70
N GLU A 157 0.76 10.28 -8.99
CA GLU A 157 1.25 10.22 -10.38
C GLU A 157 0.36 9.36 -11.27
N LEU A 158 -0.16 8.26 -10.75
CA LEU A 158 -1.04 7.36 -11.47
C LEU A 158 -2.49 7.82 -11.45
N ASN A 159 -2.83 9.00 -10.90
CA ASN A 159 -4.21 9.47 -10.79
C ASN A 159 -5.13 8.40 -10.17
N ALA A 160 -4.69 7.77 -9.09
CA ALA A 160 -5.53 6.86 -8.33
C ALA A 160 -6.64 7.66 -7.62
N ASP A 161 -7.82 7.06 -7.52
CA ASP A 161 -8.94 7.63 -6.79
C ASP A 161 -8.76 7.49 -5.27
N ALA A 162 -8.04 6.44 -4.85
CA ALA A 162 -7.71 6.19 -3.45
C ALA A 162 -6.38 5.44 -3.28
N LEU A 163 -5.71 5.73 -2.15
CA LEU A 163 -4.59 4.98 -1.59
C LEU A 163 -5.10 4.04 -0.49
N LEU A 164 -5.03 2.74 -0.74
CA LEU A 164 -5.49 1.69 0.17
C LEU A 164 -4.29 1.16 0.94
N LYS A 165 -4.11 1.60 2.19
CA LYS A 165 -3.03 1.17 3.07
C LYS A 165 -3.43 -0.11 3.80
N ALA A 166 -2.97 -1.24 3.30
CA ALA A 166 -3.15 -2.54 3.92
C ALA A 166 -2.25 -2.68 5.15
N THR A 167 -2.86 -3.02 6.28
CA THR A 167 -2.17 -3.18 7.58
C THR A 167 -2.62 -4.45 8.30
N ASN A 168 -2.04 -4.70 9.47
CA ASN A 168 -2.45 -5.80 10.36
C ASN A 168 -3.53 -5.39 11.38
N VAL A 169 -3.90 -4.11 11.43
CA VAL A 169 -4.98 -3.58 12.28
C VAL A 169 -6.16 -3.20 11.39
N ASP A 170 -7.37 -3.17 11.93
CA ASP A 170 -8.60 -2.98 11.15
C ASP A 170 -9.05 -1.53 11.04
N GLY A 171 -8.15 -0.57 11.28
CA GLY A 171 -8.35 0.86 11.08
C GLY A 171 -7.40 1.72 11.90
N ILE A 172 -7.75 2.99 12.02
CA ILE A 172 -7.07 4.00 12.83
C ILE A 172 -7.84 4.13 14.15
N TYR A 173 -7.11 4.17 15.24
CA TYR A 173 -7.62 4.28 16.60
C TYR A 173 -7.15 5.58 17.25
N ASP A 174 -7.85 6.02 18.28
CA ASP A 174 -7.42 7.17 19.10
C ASP A 174 -6.11 6.91 19.85
N ARG A 175 -5.82 5.64 20.15
CA ARG A 175 -4.59 5.13 20.78
C ARG A 175 -4.34 3.68 20.36
N ASP A 176 -3.16 3.12 20.67
CA ASP A 176 -2.79 1.77 20.22
C ASP A 176 -3.70 0.68 20.84
N PRO A 177 -4.53 -0.02 20.04
CA PRO A 177 -5.45 -1.03 20.57
C PRO A 177 -4.76 -2.27 21.15
N ARG A 178 -3.44 -2.44 20.92
CA ARG A 178 -2.65 -3.53 21.53
C ARG A 178 -2.29 -3.23 22.98
N HIS A 179 -2.24 -1.96 23.35
CA HIS A 179 -1.87 -1.51 24.69
C HIS A 179 -3.08 -1.00 25.49
N TYR A 180 -4.15 -0.61 24.81
CA TYR A 180 -5.33 -0.01 25.41
C TYR A 180 -6.60 -0.71 24.92
N ALA A 181 -7.25 -1.47 25.81
CA ALA A 181 -8.48 -2.20 25.48
C ALA A 181 -9.69 -1.28 25.24
N ASP A 182 -9.64 -0.04 25.72
CA ASP A 182 -10.65 1.00 25.52
C ASP A 182 -10.42 1.84 24.25
N ALA A 183 -9.42 1.48 23.42
CA ALA A 183 -9.12 2.20 22.19
C ALA A 183 -10.34 2.21 21.24
N VAL A 184 -10.70 3.41 20.78
CA VAL A 184 -11.86 3.63 19.93
C VAL A 184 -11.40 3.78 18.47
N LYS A 185 -11.95 2.93 17.60
CA LYS A 185 -11.70 3.00 16.16
C LYS A 185 -12.51 4.12 15.52
N PHE A 186 -11.88 4.88 14.63
CA PHE A 186 -12.57 5.84 13.79
C PHE A 186 -13.11 5.17 12.52
N GLU A 187 -14.31 5.52 12.08
CA GLU A 187 -14.82 5.10 10.76
C GLU A 187 -14.33 6.04 9.65
N SER A 188 -14.31 7.34 9.93
CA SER A 188 -13.75 8.36 9.04
C SER A 188 -13.09 9.48 9.84
N LEU A 189 -12.08 10.10 9.22
CA LEU A 189 -11.29 11.19 9.78
C LEU A 189 -10.95 12.20 8.70
N SER A 190 -10.86 13.48 9.06
CA SER A 190 -10.21 14.44 8.16
C SER A 190 -8.70 14.43 8.33
N PHE A 191 -7.96 14.83 7.28
CA PHE A 191 -6.51 15.00 7.40
C PHE A 191 -6.12 15.98 8.52
N GLU A 192 -6.86 17.09 8.67
CA GLU A 192 -6.64 18.07 9.74
C GLU A 192 -6.89 17.48 11.13
N GLU A 193 -7.94 16.69 11.30
CA GLU A 193 -8.26 16.07 12.58
C GLU A 193 -7.16 15.07 12.98
N ALA A 194 -6.71 14.25 12.05
CA ALA A 194 -5.65 13.29 12.31
C ALA A 194 -4.31 13.98 12.67
N LEU A 195 -3.99 15.14 12.06
CA LEU A 195 -2.84 15.95 12.43
C LEU A 195 -2.99 16.57 13.83
N LYS A 196 -4.14 17.19 14.11
CA LYS A 196 -4.43 17.80 15.43
C LYS A 196 -4.32 16.78 16.57
N ARG A 197 -4.77 15.55 16.32
CA ARG A 197 -4.70 14.42 17.26
C ARG A 197 -3.35 13.67 17.22
N GLN A 198 -2.41 14.06 16.35
CA GLN A 198 -1.10 13.42 16.17
C GLN A 198 -1.19 11.90 15.92
N LEU A 199 -2.21 11.46 15.16
CA LEU A 199 -2.42 10.05 14.87
C LEU A 199 -1.32 9.52 13.93
N ARG A 200 -0.68 8.41 14.32
CA ARG A 200 0.38 7.77 13.53
C ARG A 200 -0.20 6.87 12.44
N ILE A 201 -0.55 7.46 11.31
CA ILE A 201 -1.16 6.75 10.16
C ILE A 201 -0.11 6.29 9.16
N MET A 202 0.78 7.22 8.79
CA MET A 202 1.95 7.08 7.92
C MET A 202 2.96 8.19 8.31
N ASP A 203 4.13 8.25 7.68
CA ASP A 203 5.05 9.36 7.90
C ASP A 203 4.45 10.70 7.44
N LEU A 204 4.92 11.80 8.06
CA LEU A 204 4.36 13.13 7.81
C LEU A 204 4.49 13.56 6.34
N THR A 205 5.57 13.19 5.66
CA THR A 205 5.77 13.52 4.24
C THR A 205 4.71 12.86 3.36
N ALA A 206 4.48 11.55 3.54
CA ALA A 206 3.43 10.81 2.86
C ALA A 206 2.04 11.38 3.15
N PHE A 207 1.80 11.72 4.42
CA PHE A 207 0.52 12.24 4.90
C PHE A 207 0.20 13.62 4.29
N THR A 208 1.14 14.56 4.35
CA THR A 208 0.96 15.90 3.77
C THR A 208 0.80 15.84 2.27
N LEU A 209 1.53 14.97 1.56
CA LEU A 209 1.35 14.80 0.13
C LEU A 209 -0.07 14.34 -0.22
N CYS A 210 -0.64 13.39 0.54
CA CYS A 210 -2.03 12.97 0.35
C CYS A 210 -3.01 14.11 0.63
N MET A 211 -2.79 14.86 1.71
CA MET A 211 -3.64 16.00 2.08
C MET A 211 -3.65 17.08 0.98
N GLU A 212 -2.49 17.54 0.52
CA GLU A 212 -2.37 18.59 -0.49
C GLU A 212 -2.97 18.18 -1.84
N ARG A 213 -2.83 16.90 -2.20
CA ARG A 213 -3.36 16.35 -3.46
C ARG A 213 -4.79 15.84 -3.34
N ARG A 214 -5.42 16.00 -2.18
CA ARG A 214 -6.77 15.49 -1.89
C ARG A 214 -6.92 13.99 -2.18
N MET A 215 -5.84 13.24 -2.01
CA MET A 215 -5.83 11.78 -2.19
C MET A 215 -6.57 11.15 -1.02
N GLU A 216 -7.65 10.43 -1.30
CA GLU A 216 -8.34 9.66 -0.26
C GLU A 216 -7.45 8.49 0.21
N VAL A 217 -7.40 8.27 1.51
CA VAL A 217 -6.64 7.15 2.11
C VAL A 217 -7.60 6.24 2.86
N VAL A 218 -7.50 4.94 2.66
CA VAL A 218 -8.22 3.94 3.47
C VAL A 218 -7.23 3.04 4.17
N VAL A 219 -7.28 3.00 5.50
CA VAL A 219 -6.48 2.10 6.34
C VAL A 219 -7.35 0.92 6.75
N PHE A 220 -6.95 -0.29 6.38
CA PHE A 220 -7.75 -1.49 6.66
C PHE A 220 -6.87 -2.70 6.97
N ASN A 221 -7.49 -3.76 7.49
CA ASN A 221 -6.81 -5.04 7.73
C ASN A 221 -6.90 -5.91 6.47
N ILE A 222 -5.75 -6.27 5.90
CA ILE A 222 -5.68 -7.12 4.70
C ILE A 222 -5.95 -8.59 5.00
N TRP A 223 -5.72 -9.05 6.23
CA TRP A 223 -5.87 -10.46 6.64
C TRP A 223 -7.30 -10.87 6.96
N LYS A 224 -8.25 -9.94 6.87
CA LYS A 224 -9.68 -10.26 6.92
C LYS A 224 -10.12 -10.59 5.47
N PRO A 225 -10.49 -11.85 5.16
CA PRO A 225 -10.80 -12.27 3.80
C PRO A 225 -11.87 -11.40 3.13
N GLY A 226 -11.62 -11.02 1.88
CA GLY A 226 -12.50 -10.19 1.06
C GLY A 226 -12.48 -8.70 1.42
N ASN A 227 -11.70 -8.26 2.42
CA ASN A 227 -11.71 -6.85 2.81
C ASN A 227 -11.26 -5.93 1.68
N LEU A 228 -10.25 -6.32 0.89
CA LEU A 228 -9.80 -5.44 -0.19
C LEU A 228 -10.90 -5.24 -1.23
N ARG A 229 -11.60 -6.31 -1.61
CA ARG A 229 -12.76 -6.25 -2.50
C ARG A 229 -13.84 -5.32 -1.94
N ARG A 230 -14.23 -5.50 -0.68
CA ARG A 230 -15.26 -4.70 0.00
C ARG A 230 -14.88 -3.22 0.07
N VAL A 231 -13.62 -2.91 0.37
CA VAL A 231 -13.08 -1.53 0.35
C VAL A 231 -13.24 -0.92 -1.05
N VAL A 232 -12.87 -1.65 -2.11
CA VAL A 232 -13.01 -1.16 -3.50
C VAL A 232 -14.47 -0.95 -3.90
N GLN A 233 -15.40 -1.74 -3.36
CA GLN A 233 -16.85 -1.56 -3.57
C GLN A 233 -17.45 -0.39 -2.76
N GLY A 234 -16.63 0.30 -1.94
CA GLY A 234 -17.07 1.42 -1.12
C GLY A 234 -17.78 1.03 0.17
N GLU A 235 -17.68 -0.23 0.61
CA GLU A 235 -18.20 -0.65 1.91
C GLU A 235 -17.43 0.04 3.06
N PRO A 236 -18.07 0.25 4.24
CA PRO A 236 -17.45 0.89 5.40
C PRO A 236 -16.46 -0.05 6.10
N VAL A 237 -15.34 -0.36 5.45
CA VAL A 237 -14.26 -1.20 5.95
C VAL A 237 -13.05 -0.34 6.29
N GLY A 238 -12.51 -0.53 7.50
CA GLY A 238 -11.33 0.21 7.94
C GLY A 238 -11.66 1.61 8.45
N THR A 239 -10.73 2.53 8.24
CA THR A 239 -10.91 3.96 8.48
C THR A 239 -10.56 4.73 7.22
N ARG A 240 -11.47 5.62 6.82
CA ARG A 240 -11.25 6.54 5.69
C ARG A 240 -10.66 7.86 6.19
N VAL A 241 -9.60 8.33 5.53
CA VAL A 241 -9.01 9.65 5.74
C VAL A 241 -9.17 10.47 4.47
N HIS A 242 -9.77 11.64 4.60
CA HIS A 242 -10.09 12.50 3.45
C HIS A 242 -9.99 13.98 3.81
N ASN A 243 -9.99 14.85 2.80
CA ASN A 243 -10.17 16.28 3.06
C ASN A 243 -11.64 16.55 3.40
N HIS A 244 -11.89 17.62 4.15
CA HIS A 244 -13.26 18.09 4.37
C HIS A 244 -13.94 18.31 3.00
N ALA A 245 -15.17 17.81 2.88
CA ALA A 245 -16.02 18.05 1.72
C ALA A 245 -16.47 19.51 1.68
#